data_AF-A0A2V7EYB0-F1
#
_entry.id   AF-A0A2V7EYB0-F1
#
_cell.length_a   1.000
_cell.length_b   1.000
_cell.length_c   1.000
_cell.angle_alpha   90.00
_cell.angle_beta   90.00
_cell.angle_gamma   90.00
#
_symmetry.space_group_name_H-M   'P 1'
#
loop_
_entity.id
_entity.type
_entity.pdbx_description
1 polymer ?
#
loop_
_entity_poly.entity_id
_entity_poly.type
_entity_poly.pdbx_seq_one_letter_code
_entity_poly.pdbx_strand_id
1 'polypeptide(L)' 'MQLAKAGTPSGLIATTAFQGLAVSELGALGVSGLPLLVVEHPLGGERPEAIGRRARQAVEQLTSLLKHR' A
#
# COMPACT_ATOMS: atom_id res chain seq x y z
N MET A 1 -8.82 -1.30 9.23
CA MET A 1 -9.78 -1.98 8.33
C MET A 1 -11.27 -1.76 8.63
N GLN A 2 -11.66 -1.10 9.73
CA GLN A 2 -13.09 -0.79 9.98
C GLN A 2 -13.73 0.01 8.83
N LEU A 3 -12.99 0.95 8.23
CA LEU A 3 -13.46 1.71 7.06
C LEU A 3 -13.85 0.79 5.88
N ALA A 4 -13.01 -0.19 5.54
CA ALA A 4 -13.32 -1.18 4.51
C ALA A 4 -14.57 -2.00 4.84
N LYS A 5 -14.68 -2.46 6.09
CA LYS A 5 -15.86 -3.22 6.56
C LYS A 5 -17.14 -2.38 6.54
N ALA A 6 -17.02 -1.06 6.69
CA ALA A 6 -18.12 -0.11 6.57
C ALA A 6 -18.42 0.30 5.11
N GLY A 7 -17.84 -0.38 4.11
CA GLY A 7 -18.06 -0.08 2.69
C GLY A 7 -17.32 1.15 2.18
N THR A 8 -16.47 1.78 2.99
CA THR A 8 -15.66 2.92 2.56
C THR A 8 -14.48 2.42 1.70
N PRO A 9 -14.30 2.95 0.48
CA PRO A 9 -13.14 2.63 -0.35
C PRO A 9 -11.85 2.89 0.42
N SER A 10 -11.11 1.82 0.69
CA SER A 10 -9.86 1.87 1.44
C SER A 10 -8.89 0.81 0.93
N GLY A 11 -7.63 0.95 1.35
CA GLY A 11 -6.52 0.07 1.02
C GLY A 11 -5.44 0.18 2.09
N LEU A 12 -4.39 -0.62 1.95
CA LEU A 12 -3.26 -0.67 2.86
C LEU A 12 -1.99 -0.19 2.13
N ILE A 13 -1.16 0.58 2.82
CA ILE A 13 0.18 0.95 2.36
C ILE A 13 1.19 0.24 3.27
N ALA A 14 2.12 -0.49 2.67
CA ALA A 14 3.21 -1.14 3.37
C ALA A 14 4.55 -0.81 2.70
N THR A 15 5.65 -1.10 3.39
CA THR A 15 6.96 -1.17 2.74
C THR A 15 7.31 -2.60 2.40
N THR A 16 8.27 -2.81 1.51
CA THR A 16 8.77 -4.15 1.15
C THR A 16 9.18 -4.97 2.38
N ALA A 17 9.68 -4.33 3.43
CA ALA A 17 10.04 -4.97 4.71
C ALA A 17 8.84 -5.62 5.43
N PHE A 18 7.62 -5.13 5.20
CA PHE A 18 6.40 -5.58 5.90
C PHE A 18 5.35 -6.16 4.95
N GLN A 19 5.69 -6.44 3.70
CA GLN A 19 4.73 -6.90 2.70
C GLN A 19 4.05 -8.21 3.11
N GLY A 20 4.80 -9.18 3.64
CA GLY A 20 4.23 -10.46 4.11
C GLY A 20 3.24 -10.28 5.27
N LEU A 21 3.54 -9.37 6.20
CA LEU A 21 2.65 -9.02 7.31
C LEU A 21 1.37 -8.36 6.79
N ALA A 22 1.49 -7.41 5.85
CA ALA A 22 0.36 -6.73 5.24
C ALA A 22 -0.60 -7.69 4.52
N VAL A 23 -0.07 -8.65 3.75
CA VAL A 23 -0.87 -9.70 3.10
C VAL A 23 -1.59 -10.57 4.14
N SER A 24 -0.87 -10.97 5.20
CA SER A 24 -1.44 -11.78 6.27
C SER A 24 -2.56 -11.07 7.02
N GLU A 25 -2.40 -9.77 7.31
CA GLU A 25 -3.42 -8.94 7.95
C GLU A 25 -4.67 -8.79 7.09
N LEU A 26 -4.51 -8.52 5.78
CA LEU A 26 -5.61 -8.44 4.82
C LEU A 26 -6.42 -9.75 4.80
N GLY A 27 -5.74 -10.89 4.78
CA GLY A 27 -6.37 -12.22 4.83
C GLY A 27 -7.11 -12.46 6.15
N ALA A 28 -6.44 -12.23 7.29
CA ALA A 28 -7.01 -12.45 8.63
C ALA A 28 -8.26 -11.59 8.89
N LEU A 29 -8.32 -10.40 8.30
CA LEU A 29 -9.46 -9.48 8.46
C LEU A 29 -10.59 -9.70 7.45
N GLY A 30 -10.45 -10.68 6.54
CA GLY A 30 -11.45 -11.03 5.52
C GLY A 30 -11.55 -9.99 4.40
N VAL A 31 -10.48 -9.24 4.15
CA VAL A 31 -10.46 -8.09 3.22
C VAL A 31 -9.32 -8.20 2.21
N SER A 32 -9.00 -9.41 1.78
CA SER A 32 -7.92 -9.72 0.83
C SER A 32 -8.06 -9.05 -0.55
N GLY A 33 -9.27 -8.64 -0.93
CA GLY A 33 -9.53 -7.89 -2.17
C GLY A 33 -9.26 -6.38 -2.11
N LEU A 34 -8.82 -5.85 -0.96
CA LEU A 34 -8.45 -4.43 -0.89
C LEU A 34 -7.08 -4.18 -1.54
N PRO A 35 -6.90 -3.02 -2.19
CA PRO A 35 -5.62 -2.57 -2.70
C PRO A 35 -4.52 -2.60 -1.64
N LEU A 36 -3.38 -3.20 -2.00
CA LEU A 36 -2.14 -3.13 -1.25
C LEU A 36 -1.10 -2.39 -2.09
N LEU A 37 -0.70 -1.22 -1.62
CA LEU A 37 0.41 -0.45 -2.18
C LEU A 37 1.69 -0.80 -1.43
N VAL A 38 2.77 -1.09 -2.15
CA VAL A 38 4.05 -1.48 -1.55
C VAL A 38 5.13 -0.51 -1.98
N VAL A 39 5.71 0.20 -1.02
CA VAL A 39 6.82 1.14 -1.24
C VAL A 39 8.15 0.46 -0.90
N GLU A 40 9.19 0.76 -1.66
CA GLU A 40 10.54 0.26 -1.36
C GLU A 40 11.07 0.79 0.00
N HIS A 41 11.58 -0.13 0.82
CA HIS A 41 12.32 0.15 2.05
C HIS A 41 13.81 0.42 1.73
N PRO A 42 14.53 1.32 2.44
CA PRO A 42 14.17 2.03 3.69
C PRO A 42 13.51 3.39 3.48
N LEU A 43 12.55 3.78 4.31
CA LEU A 43 11.91 5.11 4.19
C LEU A 43 12.78 6.25 4.74
N GLY A 44 13.66 5.95 5.70
CA GLY A 44 14.52 6.93 6.37
C GLY A 44 15.98 6.81 5.92
N GLY A 45 16.72 7.91 6.06
CA GLY A 45 18.14 7.96 5.66
C GLY A 45 18.37 8.10 4.15
N GLU A 46 17.29 8.17 3.36
CA GLU A 46 17.35 8.35 1.93
C GLU A 46 17.54 9.82 1.52
N ARG A 47 18.17 10.02 0.36
CA ARG A 47 18.29 11.37 -0.22
C ARG A 47 16.94 11.83 -0.79
N PRO A 48 16.66 13.15 -0.83
CA PRO A 48 15.40 13.68 -1.35
C PRO A 48 15.03 13.16 -2.75
N GLU A 49 16.00 12.94 -3.62
CA GLU A 49 15.75 12.43 -4.97
C GLU A 49 15.23 10.98 -4.96
N ALA A 50 15.74 10.16 -4.05
CA ALA A 50 15.28 8.79 -3.86
C ALA A 50 13.85 8.77 -3.29
N ILE A 51 13.56 9.63 -2.32
CA ILE A 51 12.21 9.83 -1.78
C ILE A 51 11.25 10.25 -2.89
N GLY A 52 11.63 11.22 -3.71
CA GLY A 52 10.81 11.72 -4.82
C GLY A 52 10.52 10.64 -5.88
N ARG A 53 11.48 9.79 -6.20
CA ARG A 53 11.26 8.64 -7.11
C ARG A 53 10.27 7.65 -6.54
N ARG A 54 10.42 7.25 -5.28
CA ARG A 54 9.51 6.31 -4.62
C ARG A 54 8.10 6.87 -4.48
N ALA A 55 7.97 8.16 -4.19
CA ALA A 55 6.67 8.84 -4.15
C ALA A 55 5.96 8.80 -5.51
N ARG A 56 6.67 9.06 -6.62
CA ARG A 56 6.08 8.93 -7.97
C ARG A 56 5.62 7.51 -8.26
N GLN A 57 6.46 6.51 -7.99
CA GLN A 57 6.11 5.11 -8.19
C GLN A 57 4.88 4.69 -7.34
N ALA A 58 4.80 5.16 -6.09
CA ALA A 58 3.64 4.92 -5.24
C ALA A 58 2.36 5.54 -5.84
N VAL A 59 2.42 6.77 -6.36
CA VAL A 59 1.27 7.43 -7.01
C VAL A 59 0.84 6.70 -8.28
N GLU A 60 1.79 6.21 -9.09
CA GLU A 60 1.51 5.40 -10.28
C GLU A 60 0.81 4.09 -9.90
N GLN A 61 1.33 3.38 -8.88
CA GLN A 61 0.72 2.17 -8.35
C GLN A 61 -0.69 2.43 -7.81
N LEU A 62 -0.88 3.51 -7.04
CA LEU A 62 -2.19 3.91 -6.52
C LEU A 62 -3.18 4.15 -7.67
N THR A 63 -2.75 4.85 -8.72
CA THR A 63 -3.58 5.15 -9.88
C THR A 63 -4.01 3.87 -10.61
N SER A 64 -3.12 2.89 -10.74
CA SER A 64 -3.46 1.58 -11.31
C SER A 64 -4.48 0.83 -10.44
N LEU A 65 -4.29 0.83 -9.11
CA LEU A 65 -5.19 0.17 -8.16
C LEU A 65 -6.60 0.78 -8.15
N LEU A 66 -6.72 2.09 -8.39
CA LEU A 66 -8.01 2.78 -8.48
C LEU A 66 -8.74 2.53 -9.82
N LYS A 67 -8.01 2.22 -10.89
CA LYS A 67 -8.59 1.93 -12.22
C LYS A 67 -9.14 0.50 -12.38
N HIS A 68 -8.86 -0.39 -11.43
CA HIS A 68 -9.23 -1.82 -11.49
C HIS A 68 -10.26 -2.19 -10.41
N ARG A 69 -11.03 -1.21 -9.93
CA ARG A 69 -12.15 -1.38 -9.00
C ARG A 69 -13.49 -1.17 -9.69
#